data_AF-A0AAV5WNC5-F1
#
_entry.id   AF-A0AAV5WNC5-F1
#
_cell.length_a   1.000
_cell.length_b   1.000
_cell.length_c   1.000
_cell.angle_alpha   90.00
_cell.angle_beta   90.00
_cell.angle_gamma   90.00
#
_symmetry.space_group_name_H-M   'P 1'
#
loop_
_entity.id
_entity.type
_entity.pdbx_description
1 polymer ?
#
loop_
_entity_poly.entity_id
_entity_poly.type
_entity_poly.pdbx_seq_one_letter_code
_entity_poly.pdbx_strand_id
1 'polypeptide(L)'
;MVDEINKKNLPWIAEYNPLASLKKEPSPAPMNFSQTFERSAKKISIINHNENDTKLHLEELFKASDNLILPSHFDARTKWSQCWSVHQIQNQGGCGSCWATAAVTAMSDRLCISSNYTQQSMLSLQDLLSCCEFCGGSANSIP
;
A
#
# COMPACT_ATOMS: atom_id res chain seq x y z
N MET A 1 -18.81 -21.67 8.58
CA MET A 1 -18.34 -20.41 7.96
C MET A 1 -18.26 -20.49 6.44
N VAL A 2 -17.35 -21.26 5.81
CA VAL A 2 -17.24 -21.31 4.32
C VAL A 2 -18.57 -21.68 3.65
N ASP A 3 -19.16 -22.81 4.05
CA ASP A 3 -20.44 -23.28 3.48
C ASP A 3 -21.60 -22.30 3.72
N GLU A 4 -21.61 -21.61 4.86
CA GLU A 4 -22.64 -20.62 5.21
C GLU A 4 -22.53 -19.36 4.36
N ILE A 5 -21.31 -18.95 4.03
CA ILE A 5 -21.06 -17.82 3.12
C ILE A 5 -21.48 -18.19 1.71
N ASN A 6 -21.08 -19.37 1.22
CA ASN A 6 -21.38 -19.81 -0.15
C ASN A 6 -22.89 -20.00 -0.41
N LYS A 7 -23.68 -20.32 0.63
CA LYS A 7 -25.16 -20.34 0.55
C LYS A 7 -25.78 -18.99 0.20
N LYS A 8 -25.08 -17.87 0.38
CA LYS A 8 -25.59 -16.52 0.10
C LYS A 8 -25.56 -16.15 -1.39
N ASN A 9 -24.98 -16.98 -2.25
CA ASN A 9 -24.91 -16.76 -3.70
C ASN A 9 -24.34 -15.37 -4.08
N LEU A 10 -23.20 -15.02 -3.48
CA LEU A 10 -22.49 -13.77 -3.72
C LEU A 10 -21.66 -13.86 -5.02
N PRO A 11 -21.22 -12.73 -5.61
CA PRO A 11 -20.39 -12.73 -6.82
C PRO A 11 -18.95 -13.26 -6.61
N TRP A 12 -18.64 -13.78 -5.43
CA TRP A 12 -17.36 -14.37 -5.06
C TRP A 12 -17.60 -15.68 -4.32
N ILE A 13 -16.63 -16.58 -4.39
CA ILE A 13 -16.68 -17.91 -3.78
C ILE A 13 -15.71 -17.92 -2.60
N ALA A 14 -16.17 -18.42 -1.45
CA ALA A 14 -15.34 -18.62 -0.28
C ALA A 14 -14.68 -20.01 -0.31
N GLU A 15 -13.39 -20.05 -0.02
CA GLU A 15 -12.63 -21.28 0.21
C GLU A 15 -11.72 -21.09 1.43
N TYR A 16 -11.35 -22.19 2.09
CA TYR A 16 -10.41 -22.12 3.20
C TYR A 16 -9.01 -21.78 2.69
N ASN A 17 -8.43 -20.68 3.17
CA ASN A 17 -7.07 -20.29 2.84
C ASN A 17 -6.10 -20.72 3.97
N PRO A 18 -5.26 -21.76 3.77
CA PRO A 18 -4.32 -22.22 4.78
C PRO A 18 -3.18 -21.23 5.07
N LEU A 19 -2.97 -20.24 4.19
CA LEU A 19 -1.97 -19.17 4.36
C LEU A 19 -2.52 -17.98 5.15
N ALA A 20 -3.83 -17.92 5.38
CA ALA A 20 -4.43 -16.95 6.27
C ALA A 20 -4.04 -17.33 7.71
N SER A 21 -2.91 -16.80 8.16
CA SER A 21 -2.37 -17.04 9.49
C SER A 21 -3.40 -16.64 10.55
N LEU A 22 -3.98 -17.62 11.24
CA LEU A 22 -4.71 -17.38 12.47
C LEU A 22 -3.68 -17.01 13.54
N LYS A 23 -3.57 -15.72 13.87
CA LYS A 23 -2.79 -15.30 15.03
C LYS A 23 -3.41 -15.99 16.25
N LYS A 24 -2.68 -16.94 16.86
CA LYS A 24 -3.14 -17.72 18.02
C LYS A 24 -3.25 -16.85 19.28
N GLU A 25 -2.45 -15.78 19.31
CA GLU A 25 -2.49 -14.69 20.28
C GLU A 25 -3.17 -13.48 19.63
N PRO A 26 -4.09 -12.78 20.33
CA PRO A 26 -4.61 -11.51 19.84
C PRO A 26 -3.44 -10.58 19.54
N SER A 27 -3.49 -9.86 18.42
CA SER A 27 -2.55 -8.75 18.24
C SER A 27 -2.62 -7.86 19.49
N PRO A 28 -1.46 -7.36 19.99
CA PRO A 28 -1.51 -6.28 20.98
C PRO A 28 -2.52 -5.25 20.47
N ALA A 29 -3.36 -4.76 21.39
CA ALA A 29 -4.54 -3.93 21.09
C ALA A 29 -4.24 -3.02 19.90
N PRO A 30 -5.17 -2.89 18.92
CA PRO A 30 -4.95 -2.06 17.75
C PRO A 30 -4.35 -0.76 18.24
N MET A 31 -3.17 -0.43 17.72
CA MET A 31 -2.52 0.85 18.02
C MET A 31 -3.62 1.90 17.97
N ASN A 32 -3.77 2.68 19.04
CA ASN A 32 -4.82 3.69 19.09
C ASN A 32 -4.59 4.60 17.87
N PHE A 33 -5.40 4.40 16.83
CA PHE A 33 -5.15 4.99 15.53
C PHE A 33 -5.20 6.50 15.66
N SER A 34 -6.04 7.05 16.54
CA SER A 34 -6.08 8.48 16.85
C SER A 34 -4.77 8.97 17.45
N GLN A 35 -4.19 8.27 18.43
CA GLN A 35 -2.93 8.69 19.07
C GLN A 35 -1.72 8.53 18.14
N THR A 36 -1.68 7.45 17.35
CA THR A 36 -0.64 7.26 16.33
C THR A 36 -0.79 8.29 15.21
N PHE A 37 -2.02 8.53 14.73
CA PHE A 37 -2.32 9.54 13.73
C PHE A 37 -2.01 10.94 14.21
N GLU A 38 -2.33 11.31 15.46
CA GLU A 38 -1.98 12.63 16.01
C GLU A 38 -0.46 12.81 16.14
N ARG A 39 0.26 11.78 16.61
CA ARG A 39 1.74 11.80 16.66
C ARG A 39 2.35 11.90 15.26
N SER A 40 1.83 11.12 14.32
CA SER A 40 2.28 11.11 12.93
C SER A 40 1.89 12.40 12.22
N ALA A 41 0.70 12.95 12.40
CA ALA A 41 0.24 14.21 11.81
C ALA A 41 1.03 15.41 12.33
N LYS A 42 1.35 15.43 13.62
CA LYS A 42 2.23 16.45 14.24
C LYS A 42 3.69 16.32 13.79
N LYS A 43 4.11 15.15 13.30
CA LYS A 43 5.43 14.93 12.65
C LYS A 43 5.38 15.16 11.14
N ILE A 44 4.25 14.88 10.48
CA ILE A 44 3.99 15.18 9.07
C ILE A 44 3.87 16.69 8.88
N SER A 45 3.38 17.45 9.85
CA SER A 45 3.47 18.93 9.82
C SER A 45 4.90 19.46 9.88
N ILE A 46 5.90 18.61 10.22
CA ILE A 46 7.34 18.95 10.20
C ILE A 46 7.95 18.58 8.84
N ILE A 47 7.39 17.59 8.15
CA ILE A 47 7.63 17.44 6.71
C ILE A 47 6.93 18.66 6.11
N ASN A 48 7.67 19.57 5.51
CA ASN A 48 7.09 20.66 4.71
C ASN A 48 6.41 20.07 3.45
N HIS A 49 5.42 19.19 3.62
CA HIS A 49 4.39 18.98 2.63
C HIS A 49 3.65 20.31 2.55
N ASN A 50 4.10 21.13 1.62
CA ASN A 50 3.38 22.32 1.23
C ASN A 50 2.01 21.82 0.78
N GLU A 51 0.97 21.95 1.62
CA GLU A 51 -0.39 21.59 1.25
C GLU A 51 -0.79 22.23 -0.08
N ASN A 52 -0.20 23.40 -0.40
CA ASN A 52 -0.37 24.05 -1.69
C ASN A 52 0.18 23.22 -2.86
N ASP A 53 1.29 22.49 -2.71
CA ASP A 53 1.83 21.64 -3.77
C ASP A 53 0.91 20.45 -4.07
N THR A 54 0.41 19.80 -3.03
CA THR A 54 -0.61 18.73 -3.20
C THR A 54 -1.88 19.29 -3.84
N LYS A 55 -2.34 20.46 -3.39
CA LYS A 55 -3.51 21.13 -3.96
C LYS A 55 -3.30 21.47 -5.44
N LEU A 56 -2.15 22.05 -5.79
CA LEU A 56 -1.81 22.40 -7.17
C LEU A 56 -1.76 21.14 -8.05
N HIS A 57 -1.12 20.07 -7.58
CA HIS A 57 -1.07 18.81 -8.30
C HIS A 57 -2.47 18.21 -8.54
N LEU A 58 -3.35 18.27 -7.54
CA LEU A 58 -4.74 17.82 -7.70
C LEU A 58 -5.50 18.67 -8.72
N GLU A 59 -5.33 20.00 -8.68
CA GLU A 59 -5.93 20.89 -9.68
C GLU A 59 -5.44 20.59 -11.10
N GLU A 60 -4.16 20.28 -11.27
CA GLU A 60 -3.58 19.85 -12.55
C GLU A 60 -4.17 18.52 -13.02
N LEU A 61 -4.30 17.53 -12.13
CA LEU A 61 -4.91 16.24 -12.47
C LEU A 61 -6.37 16.39 -12.88
N PHE A 62 -7.15 17.22 -12.19
CA PHE A 62 -8.54 17.48 -12.56
C PHE A 62 -8.63 18.13 -13.94
N LYS A 63 -7.83 19.17 -14.22
CA LYS A 63 -7.77 19.80 -15.54
C LYS A 63 -7.35 18.82 -16.64
N ALA A 64 -6.38 17.96 -16.37
CA ALA A 64 -5.94 16.93 -17.31
C ALA A 64 -7.02 15.86 -17.58
N SER A 65 -7.94 15.67 -16.64
CA SER A 65 -9.01 14.67 -16.73
C SER A 65 -10.22 15.11 -17.57
N ASP A 66 -10.41 16.42 -17.80
CA ASP A 66 -11.62 16.98 -18.45
C ASP A 66 -11.91 16.40 -19.85
N ASN A 67 -10.88 15.94 -20.56
CA ASN A 67 -11.01 15.31 -21.89
C ASN A 67 -10.41 13.89 -21.93
N LEU A 68 -10.18 13.28 -20.77
CA LEU A 68 -9.58 11.96 -20.70
C LEU A 68 -10.63 10.88 -20.90
N ILE A 69 -10.56 10.18 -22.04
CA ILE A 69 -11.37 8.99 -22.29
C ILE A 69 -10.68 7.79 -21.63
N LEU A 70 -11.20 7.36 -20.48
CA LEU A 70 -10.72 6.17 -19.80
C LEU A 70 -11.21 4.89 -20.49
N PRO A 71 -10.37 3.84 -20.57
CA PRO A 71 -10.83 2.56 -21.09
C PRO A 71 -11.85 1.94 -20.12
N SER A 72 -12.78 1.15 -20.65
CA SER A 72 -13.76 0.42 -19.83
C SER A 72 -13.12 -0.64 -18.93
N HIS A 73 -11.91 -1.10 -19.27
CA HIS A 73 -11.11 -2.05 -18.52
C HIS A 73 -9.64 -1.64 -18.56
N PHE A 74 -8.95 -1.74 -17.43
CA PHE A 74 -7.53 -1.41 -17.32
C PHE A 74 -6.83 -2.41 -16.40
N ASP A 75 -5.70 -2.94 -16.86
CA ASP A 75 -4.79 -3.76 -16.05
C ASP A 75 -3.36 -3.21 -16.19
N ALA A 76 -2.78 -2.79 -15.06
CA ALA A 76 -1.44 -2.24 -15.01
C ALA A 76 -0.39 -3.25 -15.50
N ARG A 77 -0.60 -4.55 -15.27
CA ARG A 77 0.30 -5.63 -15.70
C ARG A 77 0.34 -5.74 -17.22
N THR A 78 -0.79 -5.50 -17.88
CA THR A 78 -0.86 -5.48 -19.35
C THR A 78 -0.26 -4.19 -19.91
N LYS A 79 -0.54 -3.04 -19.29
CA LYS A 79 -0.07 -1.73 -19.77
C LYS A 79 1.45 -1.57 -19.64
N TRP A 80 2.02 -2.06 -18.53
CA TRP A 80 3.44 -1.97 -18.20
C TRP A 80 4.04 -3.36 -18.00
N SER A 81 3.85 -4.21 -19.01
CA SER A 81 4.29 -5.63 -18.97
C SER A 81 5.79 -5.82 -18.78
N GLN A 82 6.60 -4.84 -19.13
CA GLN A 82 8.05 -4.85 -18.93
C GLN A 82 8.48 -4.50 -17.51
N CYS A 83 7.56 -4.00 -16.66
CA CYS A 83 7.85 -3.75 -15.25
C CYS A 83 7.65 -5.03 -14.46
N TRP A 84 8.77 -5.65 -14.07
CA TRP A 84 8.75 -6.88 -13.28
C TRP A 84 7.99 -6.70 -11.95
N SER A 85 8.16 -5.55 -11.30
CA SER A 85 7.57 -5.23 -9.98
C SER A 85 6.03 -5.30 -9.96
N VAL A 86 5.36 -4.87 -11.04
CA VAL A 86 3.89 -4.81 -11.15
C VAL A 86 3.25 -6.21 -11.10
N HIS A 87 4.06 -7.25 -11.33
CA HIS A 87 3.63 -8.64 -11.30
C HIS A 87 3.91 -9.32 -9.95
N GLN A 88 4.60 -8.65 -9.03
CA GLN A 88 5.06 -9.25 -7.78
C GLN A 88 4.02 -9.13 -6.67
N ILE A 89 3.74 -10.26 -6.01
CA ILE A 89 2.94 -10.30 -4.80
C ILE A 89 3.87 -10.40 -3.60
N GLN A 90 3.85 -9.39 -2.74
CA GLN A 90 4.68 -9.34 -1.53
C GLN A 90 4.00 -10.02 -0.34
N ASN A 91 4.80 -10.58 0.56
CA ASN A 91 4.34 -11.17 1.81
C ASN A 91 4.87 -10.37 3.00
N GLN A 92 3.96 -9.71 3.74
CA GLN A 92 4.29 -8.94 4.94
C GLN A 92 4.65 -9.82 6.16
N GLY A 93 4.47 -11.14 6.05
CA GLY A 93 4.67 -12.09 7.13
C GLY A 93 3.67 -11.90 8.28
N GLY A 94 4.06 -12.32 9.48
CA GLY A 94 3.27 -12.12 10.71
C GLY A 94 3.28 -10.68 11.26
N CYS A 95 3.78 -9.72 10.49
CA CYS A 95 3.96 -8.34 10.89
C CYS A 95 2.78 -7.46 10.42
N GLY A 96 2.37 -6.48 11.22
CA GLY A 96 1.34 -5.48 10.85
C GLY A 96 1.85 -4.41 9.88
N SER A 97 2.66 -4.78 8.90
CA SER A 97 3.40 -3.91 7.98
C SER A 97 2.72 -3.71 6.62
N CYS A 98 1.41 -3.93 6.53
CA CYS A 98 0.66 -3.79 5.27
C CYS A 98 0.78 -2.39 4.66
N TRP A 99 0.78 -1.34 5.50
CA TRP A 99 0.92 0.05 5.07
C TRP A 99 2.24 0.29 4.32
N ALA A 100 3.35 -0.25 4.84
CA ALA A 100 4.66 -0.11 4.22
C ALA A 100 4.81 -1.01 2.99
N THR A 101 4.25 -2.23 3.06
CA THR A 101 4.26 -3.19 1.95
C THR A 101 3.54 -2.62 0.73
N ALA A 102 2.35 -2.03 0.92
CA ALA A 102 1.59 -1.38 -0.14
C ALA A 102 2.33 -0.15 -0.71
N ALA A 103 2.96 0.66 0.14
CA ALA A 103 3.72 1.83 -0.31
C ALA A 103 4.94 1.44 -1.15
N VAL A 104 5.78 0.53 -0.64
CA VAL A 104 7.03 0.09 -1.30
C VAL A 104 6.78 -0.61 -2.63
N THR A 105 5.73 -1.43 -2.72
CA THR A 105 5.34 -2.09 -3.97
C THR A 105 4.93 -1.07 -5.03
N ALA A 106 4.00 -0.16 -4.70
CA ALA A 106 3.57 0.89 -5.64
C ALA A 106 4.71 1.85 -6.03
N MET A 107 5.63 2.17 -5.12
CA MET A 107 6.80 2.99 -5.43
C MET A 107 7.77 2.28 -6.37
N SER A 108 7.99 0.98 -6.18
CA SER A 108 8.83 0.16 -7.08
C SER A 108 8.22 0.11 -8.50
N ASP A 109 6.90 -0.03 -8.60
CA ASP A 109 6.18 0.05 -9.87
C ASP A 109 6.37 1.40 -10.55
N ARG A 110 6.16 2.50 -9.80
CA ARG A 110 6.34 3.85 -10.33
C ARG A 110 7.78 4.13 -10.74
N LEU A 111 8.78 3.58 -10.03
CA LEU A 111 10.19 3.71 -10.42
C LEU A 111 10.42 3.11 -11.81
N CYS A 112 9.91 1.92 -12.08
CA CYS A 112 9.99 1.31 -13.39
C CYS A 112 9.22 2.10 -14.46
N ILE A 113 7.97 2.48 -14.18
CA ILE A 113 7.11 3.19 -15.14
C ILE A 113 7.70 4.56 -15.52
N SER A 114 8.12 5.34 -14.52
CA SER A 114 8.66 6.70 -14.73
C SER A 114 10.04 6.71 -15.37
N SER A 115 10.84 5.67 -15.13
CA SER A 115 12.17 5.51 -15.74
C SER A 115 12.13 4.88 -17.13
N ASN A 116 10.95 4.67 -17.71
CA ASN A 116 10.76 3.97 -18.97
C ASN A 116 11.47 2.60 -18.98
N TYR A 117 11.18 1.79 -17.95
CA TYR A 117 11.67 0.42 -17.76
C TYR A 117 13.16 0.27 -17.42
N THR A 118 13.91 1.37 -17.28
CA THR A 118 15.37 1.31 -17.04
C THR A 118 15.75 1.04 -15.59
N GLN A 119 14.88 1.37 -14.63
CA GLN A 119 15.09 1.09 -13.21
C GLN A 119 14.01 0.13 -12.69
N GLN A 120 14.39 -1.11 -12.36
CA GLN A 120 13.43 -2.15 -11.94
C GLN A 120 13.73 -2.75 -10.56
N SER A 121 14.49 -2.03 -9.73
CA SER A 121 14.80 -2.47 -8.37
C SER A 121 13.54 -2.42 -7.50
N MET A 122 13.36 -3.45 -6.68
CA MET A 122 12.39 -3.38 -5.58
C MET A 122 12.99 -2.57 -4.45
N LEU A 123 12.23 -1.59 -3.98
CA LEU A 123 12.61 -0.81 -2.82
C LEU A 123 12.55 -1.68 -1.55
N SER A 124 13.40 -1.35 -0.57
CA SER A 124 13.52 -2.14 0.65
C SER A 124 12.32 -1.90 1.57
N LEU A 125 11.47 -2.91 1.70
CA LEU A 125 10.40 -2.92 2.70
C LEU A 125 10.97 -2.75 4.11
N GLN A 126 12.06 -3.46 4.42
CA GLN A 126 12.66 -3.42 5.75
C GLN A 126 13.19 -2.03 6.10
N ASP A 127 13.76 -1.32 5.14
CA ASP A 127 14.26 0.05 5.35
C ASP A 127 13.13 1.00 5.77
N LEU A 128 12.02 1.00 5.03
CA LEU A 128 10.86 1.83 5.38
C LEU A 128 10.30 1.47 6.77
N LEU A 129 10.34 0.18 7.14
CA LEU A 129 9.85 -0.31 8.43
C LEU A 129 10.76 0.05 9.61
N SER A 130 12.08 -0.07 9.46
CA SER A 130 13.03 0.17 10.55
C SER A 130 13.49 1.60 10.68
N CYS A 131 13.53 2.36 9.58
CA CYS A 131 14.15 3.68 9.54
C CYS A 131 13.12 4.83 9.63
N CYS A 132 11.84 4.60 9.29
CA CYS A 132 10.85 5.66 9.40
C CYS A 132 10.28 5.79 10.83
N GLU A 133 10.90 6.65 11.63
CA GLU A 133 10.51 6.92 13.02
C GLU A 133 9.14 7.58 13.21
N PHE A 134 8.45 7.97 12.13
CA PHE A 134 7.19 8.70 12.19
C PHE A 134 6.06 8.07 11.36
N CYS A 135 6.33 7.01 10.61
CA CYS A 135 5.34 6.36 9.74
C CYS A 135 4.38 5.43 10.50
N GLY A 136 4.49 5.34 11.82
CA GLY A 136 3.76 4.35 12.61
C GLY A 136 4.47 3.00 12.51
N GLY A 137 5.31 2.69 13.50
CA GLY A 137 6.16 1.51 13.48
C GLY A 137 5.37 0.21 13.28
N SER A 138 5.94 -0.73 12.53
CA SER A 138 5.48 -2.11 12.59
C SER A 138 6.08 -2.78 13.82
N ALA A 139 5.23 -3.37 14.67
CA ALA A 139 5.54 -4.31 15.76
C ALA A 139 7.00 -4.31 16.24
N ASN A 140 7.25 -3.56 17.32
CA ASN A 140 8.52 -3.36 18.01
C ASN A 140 9.39 -2.26 17.39
N SER A 141 9.32 -1.08 18.01
CA SER A 141 10.53 -0.35 18.34
C SER A 141 11.59 -1.36 18.79
N ILE A 142 12.54 -1.68 17.91
CA ILE A 142 13.76 -2.40 18.28
C ILE A 142 14.49 -1.47 19.28
N PRO A 143 14.94 -1.99 20.43
CA PRO A 143 15.54 -1.20 21.52
C PRO A 143 16.75 -0.38 21.08
#